data_AF-A0A847X5I2-F1
#
_entry.id   AF-A0A847X5I2-F1
#
_cell.length_a   1.000
_cell.length_b   1.000
_cell.length_c   1.000
_cell.angle_alpha   90.00
_cell.angle_beta   90.00
_cell.angle_gamma   90.00
#
_symmetry.space_group_name_H-M   'P 1'
#
loop_
_entity.id
_entity.type
_entity.pdbx_description
1 polymer ?
#
loop_
_entity_poly.entity_id
_entity_poly.type
_entity_poly.pdbx_seq_one_letter_code
_entity_poly.pdbx_strand_id
1 'polypeptide(L)' 'YIRYYNYERIKEKLGWKSPVEYREQLMAA' A
#
# COMPACT_ATOMS: atom_id res chain seq x y z
N TYR A 1 -6.58 -10.73 14.84
CA TYR A 1 -7.61 -10.04 14.05
C TYR A 1 -7.11 -8.71 13.46
N ILE A 2 -6.60 -7.77 14.27
CA ILE A 2 -6.07 -6.46 13.82
C ILE A 2 -5.03 -6.56 12.69
N ARG A 3 -4.13 -7.55 12.75
CA ARG A 3 -3.09 -7.76 11.73
C ARG A 3 -3.67 -8.03 10.33
N TYR A 4 -4.72 -8.85 10.24
CA TYR A 4 -5.37 -9.19 8.97
C TYR A 4 -6.10 -7.97 8.39
N TYR A 5 -6.84 -7.26 9.23
CA TYR A 5 -7.58 -6.06 8.82
C TYR A 5 -6.64 -4.93 8.35
N ASN A 6 -5.52 -4.72 9.05
CA ASN A 6 -4.53 -3.72 8.65
C ASN A 6 -3.81 -4.11 7.36
N TYR A 7 -3.61 -5.40 7.09
CA TYR A 7 -2.96 -5.85 5.87
C TYR A 7 -3.81 -5.55 4.63
N GLU A 8 -5.09 -5.90 4.66
CA GLU A 8 -6.02 -5.62 3.55
C GLU A 8 -6.20 -4.11 3.35
N ARG A 9 -6.40 -3.35 4.44
CA ARG A 9 -6.59 -1.88 4.36
C ARG A 9 -5.36 -1.13 3.84
N ILE A 10 -4.15 -1.60 4.17
CA ILE A 10 -2.91 -1.02 3.62
C ILE A 10 -2.83 -1.27 2.12
N LYS A 11 -3.16 -2.47 1.65
CA LYS A 11 -3.16 -2.77 0.21
C LYS A 11 -4.11 -1.88 -0.58
N GLU A 12 -5.34 -1.70 -0.09
CA GLU A 12 -6.31 -0.80 -0.73
C GLU A 12 -5.76 0.64 -0.83
N LYS A 13 -5.18 1.16 0.25
CA LYS A 13 -4.57 2.50 0.26
C LYS A 13 -3.40 2.65 -0.70
N LEU A 14 -2.62 1.59 -0.90
CA LEU A 14 -1.50 1.58 -1.84
C LEU A 14 -1.93 1.28 -3.28
N GLY A 15 -3.24 1.12 -3.55
CA GLY A 15 -3.72 0.72 -4.87
C GLY A 15 -3.20 -0.65 -5.28
N TRP A 16 -3.11 -1.58 -4.32
CA TRP A 16 -2.56 -2.93 -4.47
C TRP A 16 -1.07 -3.00 -4.84
N LYS A 17 -0.34 -1.89 -4.69
CA LYS A 17 1.11 -1.83 -4.89
C LYS A 17 1.86 -2.22 -3.63
N SER A 18 3.09 -2.69 -3.81
CA SER A 18 4.04 -2.76 -2.70
C SER A 18 4.35 -1.35 -2.18
N PRO A 19 4.78 -1.21 -0.90
CA PRO A 19 5.19 0.09 -0.36
C PRO A 19 6.30 0.79 -1.17
N VAL A 20 7.17 0.01 -1.81
CA VAL A 20 8.26 0.53 -2.66
C VAL A 20 7.69 1.09 -3.96
N GLU A 21 6.89 0.33 -4.69
CA GLU A 21 6.26 0.78 -5.95
C GLU A 21 5.35 2.00 -5.74
N TYR A 22 4.61 2.05 -4.63
CA TYR A 22 3.78 3.21 -4.29
C TYR A 22 4.64 4.46 -4.07
N ARG A 23 5.77 4.32 -3.36
CA ARG A 23 6.70 5.43 -3.13
C ARG A 23 7.36 5.88 -4.43
N GLU A 24 7.81 4.96 -5.27
CA GLU A 24 8.41 5.27 -6.56
C GLU A 24 7.44 6.04 -7.47
N GLN A 25 6.18 5.60 -7.53
CA GLN A 25 5.13 6.32 -8.27
C GLN A 25 4.93 7.75 -7.75
N LEU A 26 4.86 7.93 -6.42
CA LEU A 26 4.69 9.27 -5.83
C LEU A 26 5.87 10.20 -6.09
N MET A 27 7.09 9.65 -6.25
CA MET A 27 8.29 10.43 -6.54
C MET A 27 8.47 10.72 -8.03
N ALA A 28 7.82 9.96 -8.91
CA ALA A 28 7.88 10.10 -10.35
C ALA A 28 6.83 11.07 -10.94
N ALA A 29 5.85 11.50 -10.13
CA ALA A 29 4.81 12.46 -10.48
C ALA A 29 5.17 13.88 -9.99
#